data_AF-A0A8C3CV34-F1
#
_entry.id   AF-A0A8C3CV34-F1
#
_cell.length_a   1.000
_cell.length_b   1.000
_cell.length_c   1.000
_cell.angle_alpha   90.00
_cell.angle_beta   90.00
_cell.angle_gamma   90.00
#
_symmetry.space_group_name_H-M   'P 1'
#
loop_
_entity.id
_entity.type
_entity.pdbx_description
1 polymer ?
#
loop_
_entity_poly.entity_id
_entity_poly.type
_entity_poly.pdbx_seq_one_letter_code
_entity_poly.pdbx_strand_id
1 'polypeptide(L)'
;MNRVCRGMFSPRCVPPLAQSQGPPGPPADPQEPPQAPPYPGVVESTAEFVFVERLLPPSRVPDPPVHPTYPTPSGWSPPRAPVGALPYWVRRSRMHNVPVYCRLGPGDRKTTELRHVQGDIWALEAELRAFLRQRLGREPAMQVNEVTGTLRLGGHVDAELRAWLLQKGF
;
A
#
# COMPACT_ATOMS: atom_id res chain seq x y z
N MET A 1 57.69 -109.60 14.73
CA MET A 1 58.89 -109.27 13.94
C MET A 1 58.58 -108.13 12.99
N ASN A 2 59.44 -107.21 12.55
CA ASN A 2 60.70 -106.64 13.02
C ASN A 2 61.03 -105.55 11.97
N ARG A 3 61.46 -104.36 12.41
CA ARG A 3 62.34 -103.40 11.72
C ARG A 3 61.92 -102.75 10.38
N VAL A 4 61.54 -101.49 10.55
CA VAL A 4 61.86 -100.29 9.76
C VAL A 4 63.30 -100.25 9.23
N CYS A 5 63.50 -99.74 8.01
CA CYS A 5 64.67 -98.95 7.59
C CYS A 5 64.28 -97.90 6.53
N ARG A 6 64.99 -96.76 6.57
CA ARG A 6 64.74 -95.44 5.97
C ARG A 6 65.16 -95.28 4.50
N GLY A 7 64.62 -94.23 3.85
CA GLY A 7 65.25 -93.51 2.72
C GLY A 7 64.33 -92.42 2.15
N MET A 8 64.23 -91.24 2.77
CA MET A 8 64.77 -89.94 2.30
C MET A 8 64.45 -89.59 0.84
N PHE A 9 63.51 -88.66 0.61
CA PHE A 9 63.63 -87.52 -0.30
C PHE A 9 62.62 -86.43 0.11
N SER A 10 63.11 -85.20 0.29
CA SER A 10 62.40 -84.03 0.85
C SER A 10 61.24 -83.52 -0.01
N PRO A 11 60.14 -83.02 0.60
CA PRO A 11 59.19 -82.17 -0.09
C PRO A 11 59.74 -80.75 -0.19
N ARG A 12 59.86 -80.20 -1.40
CA ARG A 12 59.93 -78.74 -1.56
C ARG A 12 58.51 -78.20 -1.39
N CYS A 13 58.22 -77.65 -0.21
CA CYS A 13 57.04 -76.82 0.00
C CYS A 13 57.18 -75.55 -0.85
N VAL A 14 56.27 -75.37 -1.81
CA VAL A 14 56.05 -74.07 -2.44
C VAL A 14 55.12 -73.29 -1.50
N PRO A 15 55.51 -72.09 -1.01
CA PRO A 15 54.60 -71.28 -0.20
C PRO A 15 53.44 -70.76 -1.08
N PRO A 16 52.19 -70.74 -0.59
CA PRO A 16 51.10 -70.08 -1.29
C PRO A 16 51.38 -68.57 -1.37
N LEU A 17 51.21 -68.00 -2.56
CA LEU A 17 51.24 -66.55 -2.80
C LEU A 17 50.24 -65.86 -1.86
N ALA A 18 50.74 -64.97 -1.01
CA ALA A 18 49.93 -64.06 -0.22
C ALA A 18 49.11 -63.17 -1.19
N GLN A 19 47.80 -63.39 -1.24
CA GLN A 19 46.89 -62.48 -1.93
C GLN A 19 46.82 -61.20 -1.10
N SER A 20 47.40 -60.11 -1.62
CA SER A 20 47.26 -58.79 -1.03
C SER A 20 45.80 -58.36 -1.06
N GLN A 21 45.19 -58.15 0.10
CA GLN A 21 43.90 -57.46 0.18
C GLN A 21 44.13 -56.02 -0.29
N GLY A 22 43.48 -55.63 -1.38
CA GLY A 22 43.46 -54.23 -1.83
C GLY A 22 42.80 -53.33 -0.77
N PRO A 23 43.04 -52.02 -0.80
CA PRO A 23 42.46 -51.09 0.17
C PRO A 23 40.92 -51.14 0.12
N PRO A 24 40.23 -50.97 1.27
CA PRO A 24 38.78 -50.93 1.31
C PRO A 24 38.27 -49.80 0.42
N GLY A 25 37.26 -50.10 -0.41
CA GLY A 25 36.56 -49.10 -1.21
C GLY A 25 35.91 -48.03 -0.31
N PRO A 26 35.60 -46.85 -0.86
CA PRO A 26 34.97 -45.78 -0.10
C PRO A 26 33.62 -46.24 0.49
N PRO A 27 33.20 -45.69 1.64
CA PRO A 27 31.94 -46.06 2.28
C PRO A 27 30.77 -45.77 1.33
N ALA A 28 29.77 -46.66 1.34
CA ALA A 28 28.53 -46.51 0.58
C ALA A 28 27.95 -45.11 0.76
N ASP A 29 27.52 -44.51 -0.34
CA ASP A 29 26.84 -43.21 -0.35
C ASP A 29 25.69 -43.17 0.68
N PRO A 30 25.44 -42.02 1.33
CA PRO A 30 24.29 -41.88 2.21
C PRO A 30 23.01 -42.27 1.48
N GLN A 31 22.18 -43.11 2.12
CA GLN A 31 20.85 -43.46 1.64
C GLN A 31 20.14 -42.21 1.10
N GLU A 32 19.67 -42.30 -0.15
CA GLU A 32 18.76 -41.31 -0.71
C GLU A 32 17.60 -41.11 0.28
N PRO A 33 17.28 -39.87 0.67
CA PRO A 33 16.25 -39.62 1.67
C PRO A 33 14.93 -40.26 1.22
N PRO A 34 14.09 -40.76 2.14
CA PRO A 34 12.85 -41.44 1.80
C PRO A 34 12.01 -40.55 0.88
N GLN A 35 11.66 -41.09 -0.30
CA GLN A 35 10.87 -40.37 -1.30
C GLN A 35 9.58 -39.85 -0.67
N ALA A 36 9.31 -38.55 -0.84
CA ALA A 36 8.09 -37.92 -0.34
C ALA A 36 6.85 -38.62 -0.93
N PRO A 37 5.75 -38.74 -0.17
CA PRO A 37 4.53 -39.36 -0.69
C PRO A 37 4.05 -38.63 -1.97
N PRO A 38 3.56 -39.36 -2.98
CA PRO A 38 3.12 -38.76 -4.23
C PRO A 38 2.00 -37.74 -3.97
N TYR A 39 2.15 -36.54 -4.53
CA TYR A 39 1.15 -35.48 -4.40
C TYR A 39 -0.20 -35.94 -4.96
N PRO A 40 -1.33 -35.55 -4.34
CA PRO A 40 -2.65 -35.80 -4.93
C PRO A 40 -2.76 -35.07 -6.28
N GLY A 41 -3.50 -35.66 -7.22
CA GLY A 41 -3.76 -35.04 -8.53
C GLY A 41 -4.49 -33.71 -8.37
N VAL A 42 -4.08 -32.70 -9.14
CA VAL A 42 -4.69 -31.36 -9.16
C VAL A 42 -5.52 -31.20 -10.44
N VAL A 43 -6.71 -30.61 -10.32
CA VAL A 43 -7.55 -30.22 -11.45
C VAL A 43 -7.50 -28.69 -11.53
N GLU A 44 -7.00 -28.15 -12.64
CA GLU A 44 -6.96 -26.72 -12.88
C GLU A 44 -8.31 -26.25 -13.45
N SER A 45 -8.97 -25.32 -12.75
CA SER A 45 -10.22 -24.69 -13.18
C SER A 45 -10.04 -23.17 -13.22
N THR A 46 -10.56 -22.55 -14.27
CA THR A 46 -10.53 -21.08 -14.45
C THR A 46 -11.82 -20.41 -13.98
N ALA A 47 -12.89 -21.17 -13.71
CA ALA A 47 -14.21 -20.62 -13.40
C ALA A 47 -14.23 -19.91 -12.04
N GLU A 48 -13.54 -20.43 -11.03
CA GLU A 48 -13.46 -19.82 -9.71
C GLU A 48 -12.51 -18.60 -9.64
N PHE A 49 -11.75 -18.30 -10.70
CA PHE A 49 -10.77 -17.21 -10.66
C PHE A 49 -11.41 -15.83 -10.52
N VAL A 50 -12.70 -15.67 -10.87
CA VAL A 50 -13.49 -14.44 -10.66
C VAL A 50 -13.49 -14.00 -9.18
N PHE A 51 -13.41 -14.94 -8.24
CA PHE A 51 -13.32 -14.59 -6.82
C PHE A 51 -11.97 -13.98 -6.45
N VAL A 52 -10.90 -14.39 -7.12
CA VAL A 52 -9.56 -13.80 -6.95
C VAL A 52 -9.55 -12.37 -7.50
N GLU A 53 -10.15 -12.14 -8.67
CA GLU A 53 -10.24 -10.81 -9.27
C GLU A 53 -10.94 -9.78 -8.36
N ARG A 54 -11.99 -10.21 -7.64
CA ARG A 54 -12.72 -9.34 -6.69
C ARG A 54 -11.89 -8.95 -5.46
N LEU A 55 -10.86 -9.72 -5.13
CA LEU A 55 -9.95 -9.42 -4.01
C LEU A 55 -8.87 -8.41 -4.40
N LEU A 56 -8.63 -8.20 -5.69
CA LEU A 56 -7.63 -7.25 -6.17
C LEU A 56 -8.15 -5.81 -5.98
N PRO A 57 -7.41 -4.93 -5.26
CA PRO A 57 -7.83 -3.55 -5.08
C PRO A 57 -7.65 -2.76 -6.39
N PRO A 58 -8.57 -1.81 -6.70
CA PRO A 58 -8.41 -0.95 -7.86
C PRO A 58 -7.22 0.01 -7.65
N SER A 59 -6.38 0.16 -8.67
CA SER A 59 -5.21 1.04 -8.61
C SER A 59 -5.57 2.54 -8.62
N ARG A 60 -6.68 2.90 -9.28
CA ARG A 60 -7.17 4.27 -9.42
C ARG A 60 -8.45 4.46 -8.60
N VAL A 61 -8.59 5.64 -7.98
CA VAL A 61 -9.83 6.02 -7.28
C VAL A 61 -10.95 6.14 -8.32
N PRO A 62 -12.08 5.47 -8.14
CA PRO A 62 -13.20 5.56 -9.06
C PRO A 62 -13.85 6.94 -8.97
N ASP A 63 -14.37 7.43 -10.09
CA ASP A 63 -15.17 8.63 -10.11
C ASP A 63 -16.51 8.40 -9.37
N PRO A 64 -17.05 9.43 -8.69
CA PRO A 64 -18.26 9.28 -7.90
C PRO A 64 -19.47 9.00 -8.81
N PRO A 65 -20.39 8.13 -8.38
CA PRO A 65 -21.61 7.87 -9.15
C PRO A 65 -22.49 9.12 -9.24
N VAL A 66 -23.19 9.26 -10.37
CA VAL A 66 -24.17 10.32 -10.56
C VAL A 66 -25.43 9.98 -9.79
N HIS A 67 -25.88 10.91 -8.95
CA HIS A 67 -27.10 10.77 -8.15
C HIS A 67 -28.19 11.70 -8.67
N PRO A 68 -29.48 11.34 -8.54
CA PRO A 68 -30.59 12.18 -8.98
C PRO A 68 -30.77 13.42 -8.10
N THR A 69 -30.48 13.30 -6.81
CA THR A 69 -30.68 14.36 -5.82
C THR A 69 -29.37 14.66 -5.10
N TYR A 70 -29.05 15.95 -4.98
CA TYR A 70 -27.94 16.46 -4.19
C TYR A 70 -28.44 17.46 -3.14
N PRO A 71 -27.82 17.53 -1.95
CA PRO A 71 -26.70 16.70 -1.47
C PRO A 71 -27.10 15.25 -1.23
N THR A 72 -26.13 14.34 -1.27
CA THR A 72 -26.33 12.94 -0.85
C THR A 72 -26.65 12.86 0.65
N PRO A 73 -27.18 11.74 1.16
CA PRO A 73 -27.38 11.57 2.61
C PRO A 73 -26.12 11.77 3.46
N SER A 74 -24.94 11.56 2.86
CA SER A 74 -23.64 11.83 3.48
C SER A 74 -23.23 13.30 3.48
N GLY A 75 -24.03 14.19 2.89
CA GLY A 75 -23.74 15.62 2.73
C GLY A 75 -22.77 15.95 1.58
N TRP A 76 -22.49 14.99 0.69
CA TRP A 76 -21.61 15.22 -0.46
C TRP A 76 -22.37 15.84 -1.63
N SER A 77 -21.72 16.76 -2.34
CA SER A 77 -22.20 17.32 -3.59
C SER A 77 -21.06 17.52 -4.60
N PRO A 78 -21.33 17.28 -5.90
CA PRO A 78 -20.37 17.50 -6.97
C PRO A 78 -20.16 19.01 -7.21
N PRO A 79 -19.03 19.40 -7.80
CA PRO A 79 -18.81 20.77 -8.23
C PRO A 79 -19.82 21.17 -9.33
N ARG A 80 -20.27 22.43 -9.34
CA ARG A 80 -21.20 22.97 -10.34
C ARG A 80 -20.42 23.54 -11.54
N ALA A 81 -20.83 23.22 -12.77
CA ALA A 81 -20.24 23.77 -14.00
C ALA A 81 -20.88 25.12 -14.42
N PRO A 82 -20.18 26.05 -15.12
CA PRO A 82 -18.76 26.11 -15.48
C PRO A 82 -17.93 27.09 -14.63
N VAL A 83 -16.63 26.80 -14.50
CA VAL A 83 -15.63 27.45 -13.64
C VAL A 83 -15.25 28.89 -14.08
N GLY A 84 -15.88 29.42 -15.14
CA GLY A 84 -15.33 30.54 -15.92
C GLY A 84 -15.62 31.97 -15.45
N ALA A 85 -16.36 32.17 -14.36
CA ALA A 85 -16.79 33.52 -13.96
C ALA A 85 -15.95 34.16 -12.84
N LEU A 86 -15.24 33.37 -12.03
CA LEU A 86 -14.54 33.85 -10.84
C LEU A 86 -13.02 33.91 -11.09
N PRO A 87 -12.31 34.90 -10.51
CA PRO A 87 -10.86 35.05 -10.68
C PRO A 87 -10.05 33.98 -9.93
N TYR A 88 -10.71 33.20 -9.07
CA TYR A 88 -10.15 32.07 -8.34
C TYR A 88 -11.05 30.85 -8.44
N TRP A 89 -10.47 29.68 -8.22
CA TRP A 89 -11.20 28.43 -8.07
C TRP A 89 -10.51 27.50 -7.07
N VAL A 90 -11.30 26.65 -6.41
CA VAL A 90 -10.80 25.67 -5.44
C VAL A 90 -10.94 24.28 -6.05
N ARG A 91 -9.83 23.54 -6.15
CA ARG A 91 -9.90 22.15 -6.65
C ARG A 91 -10.46 21.22 -5.57
N ARG A 92 -11.24 20.23 -5.97
CA ARG A 92 -11.55 19.08 -5.11
C ARG A 92 -10.32 18.22 -4.88
N SER A 93 -10.28 17.55 -3.73
CA SER A 93 -9.24 16.58 -3.40
C SER A 93 -9.32 15.33 -4.27
N ARG A 94 -8.31 14.44 -4.16
CA ARG A 94 -8.32 13.12 -4.82
C ARG A 94 -9.58 12.30 -4.51
N MET A 95 -10.17 12.49 -3.33
CA MET A 95 -11.39 11.80 -2.89
C MET A 95 -12.66 12.63 -3.14
N HIS A 96 -12.61 13.58 -4.08
CA HIS A 96 -13.72 14.45 -4.48
C HIS A 96 -14.32 15.31 -3.34
N ASN A 97 -13.55 15.56 -2.28
CA ASN A 97 -13.97 16.37 -1.13
C ASN A 97 -13.46 17.81 -1.21
N VAL A 98 -14.13 18.71 -0.51
CA VAL A 98 -13.70 20.11 -0.35
C VAL A 98 -12.44 20.15 0.53
N PRO A 99 -11.34 20.80 0.09
CA PRO A 99 -10.03 20.75 0.77
C PRO A 99 -9.92 21.70 1.97
N VAL A 100 -10.84 21.58 2.93
CA VAL A 100 -10.87 22.36 4.17
C VAL A 100 -10.52 21.46 5.34
N TYR A 101 -9.45 21.79 6.07
CA TYR A 101 -8.93 20.97 7.16
C TYR A 101 -8.73 21.79 8.43
N CYS A 102 -9.05 21.21 9.58
CA CYS A 102 -8.69 21.76 10.88
C CYS A 102 -7.33 21.24 11.30
N ARG A 103 -6.42 22.16 11.62
CA ARG A 103 -5.13 21.87 12.24
C ARG A 103 -5.21 22.25 13.71
N LEU A 104 -4.95 21.26 14.57
CA LEU A 104 -4.75 21.47 16.00
C LEU A 104 -3.27 21.74 16.26
N GLY A 105 -2.97 22.91 16.79
CA GLY A 105 -1.64 23.31 17.27
C GLY A 105 -1.48 23.07 18.78
N PRO A 106 -0.31 23.43 19.33
CA PRO A 106 -0.07 23.38 20.77
C PRO A 106 -1.06 24.28 21.54
N GLY A 107 -1.48 23.83 22.73
CA GLY A 107 -2.30 24.64 23.64
C GLY A 107 -3.70 24.96 23.12
N ASP A 108 -4.37 23.99 22.50
CA ASP A 108 -5.75 24.10 21.94
C ASP A 108 -5.91 25.14 20.80
N ARG A 109 -4.79 25.58 20.21
CA ARG A 109 -4.85 26.48 19.06
C ARG A 109 -5.42 25.77 17.84
N LYS A 110 -6.66 26.04 17.51
CA LYS A 110 -7.31 25.56 16.27
C LYS A 110 -7.09 26.54 15.14
N THR A 111 -6.63 26.05 14.00
CA THR A 111 -6.43 26.81 12.77
C THR A 111 -7.09 26.06 11.63
N THR A 112 -7.87 26.74 10.81
CA THR A 112 -8.49 26.13 9.61
C THR A 112 -7.59 26.40 8.40
N GLU A 113 -7.30 25.38 7.60
CA GLU A 113 -6.46 25.48 6.40
C GLU A 113 -7.28 25.07 5.17
N LEU A 114 -7.37 25.98 4.21
CA LEU A 114 -7.90 25.76 2.88
C LEU A 114 -6.74 25.51 1.92
N ARG A 115 -6.83 24.42 1.15
CA ARG A 115 -5.80 24.01 0.19
C ARG A 115 -6.34 24.01 -1.24
N HIS A 116 -5.44 23.83 -2.21
CA HIS A 116 -5.77 23.70 -3.63
C HIS A 116 -6.53 24.91 -4.20
N VAL A 117 -6.23 26.11 -3.71
CA VAL A 117 -6.69 27.35 -4.33
C VAL A 117 -5.85 27.61 -5.59
N GLN A 118 -6.51 28.10 -6.63
CA GLN A 118 -5.91 28.42 -7.92
C GLN A 118 -6.46 29.78 -8.38
N GLY A 119 -5.67 30.54 -9.13
CA GLY A 119 -6.03 31.90 -9.56
C GLY A 119 -5.70 32.96 -8.53
N ASP A 120 -6.49 34.03 -8.47
CA ASP A 120 -6.26 35.17 -7.58
C ASP A 120 -6.69 34.86 -6.13
N ILE A 121 -5.71 34.51 -5.30
CA ILE A 121 -5.94 34.15 -3.90
C ILE A 121 -6.33 35.37 -3.06
N TRP A 122 -5.92 36.58 -3.44
CA TRP A 122 -6.26 37.79 -2.71
C TRP A 122 -7.75 38.14 -2.88
N ALA A 123 -8.31 37.92 -4.07
CA ALA A 123 -9.75 38.05 -4.29
C ALA A 123 -10.55 37.07 -3.40
N LEU A 124 -10.09 35.82 -3.26
CA LEU A 124 -10.69 34.83 -2.37
C LEU A 124 -10.60 35.27 -0.89
N GLU A 125 -9.43 35.77 -0.49
CA GLU A 125 -9.17 36.22 0.87
C GLU A 125 -10.07 37.40 1.26
N ALA A 126 -10.21 38.40 0.38
CA ALA A 126 -11.07 39.54 0.60
C ALA A 126 -12.55 39.16 0.75
N GLU A 127 -13.06 38.27 -0.12
CA GLU A 127 -14.43 37.75 -0.02
C GLU A 127 -14.65 36.97 1.27
N LEU A 128 -13.69 36.11 1.65
CA LEU A 128 -13.80 35.31 2.85
C LEU A 128 -13.71 36.17 4.11
N ARG A 129 -12.87 37.22 4.11
CA ARG A 129 -12.76 38.19 5.20
C ARG A 129 -14.10 38.90 5.41
N ALA A 130 -14.77 39.30 4.33
CA ALA A 130 -16.10 39.90 4.39
C ALA A 130 -17.16 38.93 4.95
N PHE A 131 -17.18 37.69 4.47
CA PHE A 131 -18.12 36.65 4.94
C PHE A 131 -17.93 36.34 6.43
N LEU A 132 -16.69 36.15 6.87
CA LEU A 132 -16.38 35.83 8.26
C LEU A 132 -16.59 37.01 9.20
N ARG A 133 -16.34 38.25 8.74
CA ARG A 133 -16.66 39.46 9.53
C ARG A 133 -18.15 39.54 9.84
N GLN A 134 -19.01 39.22 8.87
CA GLN A 134 -20.46 39.19 9.07
C GLN A 134 -20.91 38.09 10.04
N ARG A 135 -20.26 36.92 10.00
CA ARG A 135 -20.62 35.76 10.83
C ARG A 135 -20.09 35.86 12.27
N LEU A 136 -18.84 36.27 12.44
CA LEU A 136 -18.14 36.26 13.73
C LEU A 136 -18.13 37.63 14.43
N GLY A 137 -18.50 38.72 13.73
CA GLY A 137 -18.47 40.09 14.27
C GLY A 137 -17.06 40.64 14.55
N ARG A 138 -16.01 39.88 14.24
CA ARG A 138 -14.60 40.25 14.40
C ARG A 138 -13.84 40.06 13.09
N GLU A 139 -12.73 40.78 12.95
CA GLU A 139 -11.84 40.56 11.82
C GLU A 139 -11.09 39.22 12.01
N PRO A 140 -11.22 38.26 11.07
CA PRO A 140 -10.52 37.00 11.15
C PRO A 140 -9.02 37.20 10.86
N ALA A 141 -8.16 36.57 11.65
CA ALA A 141 -6.74 36.50 11.34
C ALA A 141 -6.53 35.51 10.18
N MET A 142 -6.09 36.01 9.03
CA MET A 142 -5.85 35.23 7.81
C MET A 142 -4.38 35.31 7.38
N GLN A 143 -3.86 34.19 6.89
CA GLN A 143 -2.53 34.11 6.30
C GLN A 143 -2.64 33.47 4.92
N VAL A 144 -2.20 34.20 3.91
CA VAL A 144 -2.13 33.76 2.52
C VAL A 144 -0.74 33.18 2.23
N ASN A 145 -0.70 32.05 1.53
CA ASN A 145 0.51 31.55 0.90
C ASN A 145 0.24 31.31 -0.58
N GLU A 146 0.77 32.20 -1.41
CA GLU A 146 0.57 32.20 -2.86
C GLU A 146 1.25 31.01 -3.53
N VAL A 147 2.48 30.69 -3.11
CA VAL A 147 3.30 29.65 -3.73
C VAL A 147 2.63 28.28 -3.64
N THR A 148 2.07 27.96 -2.48
CA THR A 148 1.39 26.66 -2.26
C THR A 148 -0.11 26.71 -2.56
N GLY A 149 -0.68 27.89 -2.84
CA GLY A 149 -2.12 28.05 -3.01
C GLY A 149 -2.93 27.64 -1.77
N THR A 150 -2.45 28.06 -0.59
CA THR A 150 -3.08 27.72 0.69
C THR A 150 -3.45 28.95 1.49
N LEU A 151 -4.62 28.92 2.12
CA LEU A 151 -5.11 29.97 3.01
C LEU A 151 -5.28 29.40 4.41
N ARG A 152 -4.73 30.08 5.43
CA ARG A 152 -4.86 29.71 6.83
C ARG A 152 -5.69 30.73 7.58
N LEU A 153 -6.61 30.24 8.40
CA LEU A 153 -7.53 31.02 9.20
C LEU A 153 -7.37 30.69 10.67
N GLY A 154 -7.31 31.71 11.52
CA GLY A 154 -7.36 31.52 12.96
C GLY A 154 -8.74 31.05 13.42
N GLY A 155 -8.78 30.00 14.23
CA GLY A 155 -9.99 29.46 14.82
C GLY A 155 -10.53 28.20 14.12
N HIS A 156 -11.64 27.71 14.68
CA HIS A 156 -12.40 26.58 14.17
C HIS A 156 -13.56 27.13 13.35
N VAL A 157 -13.39 27.14 12.02
CA VAL A 157 -14.32 27.77 11.08
C VAL A 157 -14.53 26.89 9.84
N ASP A 158 -14.31 25.58 9.99
CA ASP A 158 -14.33 24.62 8.89
C ASP A 158 -15.75 24.34 8.39
N ALA A 159 -16.73 24.27 9.29
CA ALA A 159 -18.11 24.01 8.92
C ALA A 159 -18.68 25.16 8.08
N GLU A 160 -18.47 26.40 8.50
CA GLU A 160 -18.92 27.59 7.79
C GLU A 160 -18.20 27.74 6.45
N LEU A 161 -16.88 27.49 6.43
CA LEU A 161 -16.10 27.57 5.20
C LEU A 161 -16.50 26.50 4.19
N ARG A 162 -16.75 25.27 4.63
CA ARG A 162 -17.26 24.19 3.78
C ARG A 162 -18.63 24.55 3.20
N ALA A 163 -19.56 25.01 4.01
CA ALA A 163 -20.89 25.40 3.56
C ALA A 163 -20.81 26.55 2.53
N TRP A 164 -19.96 27.54 2.76
CA TRP A 164 -19.75 28.66 1.84
C TRP A 164 -19.18 28.21 0.50
N LEU A 165 -18.16 27.34 0.49
CA LEU A 165 -17.58 26.80 -0.75
C LEU A 165 -18.60 25.96 -1.54
N LEU A 166 -19.42 25.16 -0.86
CA LEU A 166 -20.50 24.40 -1.49
C LEU A 166 -21.58 25.30 -2.08
N GLN A 167 -21.91 26.41 -1.41
CA GLN A 167 -22.86 27.41 -1.91
C GLN A 167 -22.35 28.09 -3.18
N LYS A 168 -21.05 28.39 -3.24
CA LYS A 168 -20.39 28.92 -4.44
C LYS A 168 -20.30 27.89 -5.57
N GLY A 169 -20.34 26.60 -5.25
CA GLY A 169 -20.35 25.50 -6.21
C GLY A 169 -18.97 24.98 -6.59
N PHE A 170 -17.94 25.25 -5.77
CA PHE A 170 -16.59 24.69 -5.92
C PHE A 170 -16.52 23.23 -5.51
#